data_AF-A0AAD3ZUM4-F1
#
_entry.id   AF-A0AAD3ZUM4-F1
#
_cell.length_a   1.000
_cell.length_b   1.000
_cell.length_c   1.000
_cell.angle_alpha   90.00
_cell.angle_beta   90.00
_cell.angle_gamma   90.00
#
_symmetry.space_group_name_H-M   'P 1'
#
loop_
_entity.id
_entity.type
_entity.pdbx_description
1 polymer ?
#
loop_
_entity_poly.entity_id
_entity_poly.type
_entity_poly.pdbx_seq_one_letter_code
_entity_poly.pdbx_strand_id
1 'polypeptide(L)'
;MDTILLTGLFAAFFTTFAFAPQSIKTLRTRNTEGISVVMYIMFLTGVIAWIAYGILRSDFAVLTANIVTLFLAAPVLVMTLLNRRKKHV
;
A
#
# COMPACT_ATOMS: atom_id res chain seq x y z
N MET A 1 24.32 13.37 8.83
CA MET A 1 22.98 13.72 8.28
C MET A 1 22.71 12.93 7.00
N ASP A 2 23.71 12.78 6.12
CA ASP A 2 23.57 12.11 4.82
C ASP A 2 23.26 10.61 4.88
N THR A 3 23.81 9.87 5.84
CA THR A 3 23.57 8.41 5.95
C THR A 3 22.12 8.09 6.32
N ILE A 4 21.50 8.87 7.22
CA ILE A 4 20.10 8.67 7.63
C ILE A 4 19.16 8.99 6.47
N LEU A 5 19.41 10.10 5.75
CA LEU A 5 18.61 10.48 4.60
C LEU A 5 18.71 9.42 3.49
N LEU A 6 19.93 8.98 3.15
CA LEU A 6 20.14 7.99 2.10
C LEU A 6 19.50 6.64 2.45
N THR A 7 19.70 6.15 3.68
CA THR A 7 19.08 4.89 4.14
C THR A 7 17.56 4.98 4.20
N GLY A 8 17.00 6.11 4.65
CA GLY A 8 15.56 6.36 4.66
C GLY A 8 14.96 6.38 3.26
N LEU A 9 15.58 7.06 2.30
CA LEU A 9 15.13 7.09 0.90
C LEU A 9 15.24 5.71 0.24
N PHE A 10 16.33 4.97 0.49
CA PHE A 10 16.52 3.63 -0.04
C PHE A 10 15.45 2.68 0.52
N ALA A 11 15.22 2.70 1.83
CA ALA A 11 14.17 1.90 2.47
C ALA A 11 12.78 2.25 1.92
N ALA A 12 12.45 3.54 1.84
CA ALA A 12 11.17 4.02 1.31
C ALA A 12 10.96 3.59 -0.15
N PHE A 13 11.99 3.72 -1.00
CA PHE A 13 11.95 3.31 -2.40
C PHE A 13 11.69 1.81 -2.51
N PHE A 14 12.55 0.96 -1.95
CA PHE A 14 12.43 -0.48 -2.13
C PHE A 14 11.16 -1.06 -1.52
N THR A 15 10.74 -0.60 -0.36
CA THR A 15 9.50 -1.10 0.27
C THR A 15 8.26 -0.70 -0.51
N THR A 16 8.15 0.57 -0.94
CA THR A 16 6.99 1.06 -1.68
C THR A 16 6.94 0.47 -3.10
N PHE A 17 8.07 0.50 -3.82
CA PHE A 17 8.14 -0.03 -5.19
C PHE A 17 8.03 -1.55 -5.23
N ALA A 18 8.33 -2.30 -4.17
CA ALA A 18 8.07 -3.74 -4.16
C ALA A 18 6.57 -4.06 -4.35
N PHE A 19 5.67 -3.24 -3.80
CA PHE A 19 4.23 -3.42 -3.95
C PHE A 19 3.68 -2.91 -5.28
N ALA A 20 4.37 -1.98 -5.96
CA ALA A 20 3.85 -1.32 -7.15
C ALA A 20 3.63 -2.28 -8.35
N PRO A 21 4.61 -3.08 -8.80
CA PRO A 21 4.44 -4.00 -9.93
C PRO A 21 3.30 -5.00 -9.70
N GLN A 22 3.21 -5.57 -8.50
CA GLN A 22 2.19 -6.56 -8.18
C GLN A 22 0.80 -5.92 -8.10
N SER A 23 0.67 -4.74 -7.49
CA SER A 23 -0.59 -4.00 -7.44
C SER A 23 -1.06 -3.61 -8.84
N ILE A 24 -0.17 -3.06 -9.66
CA ILE A 24 -0.46 -2.70 -11.06
C ILE A 24 -0.86 -3.93 -11.87
N LYS A 25 -0.14 -5.06 -11.72
CA LYS A 25 -0.48 -6.32 -12.39
C LYS A 25 -1.88 -6.78 -12.00
N THR A 26 -2.22 -6.81 -10.71
CA THR A 26 -3.56 -7.18 -10.22
C THR A 26 -4.64 -6.26 -10.77
N LEU A 27 -4.41 -4.94 -10.81
CA LEU A 27 -5.37 -3.99 -11.37
C LEU A 27 -5.55 -4.15 -12.88
N ARG A 28 -4.48 -4.49 -13.61
CA ARG A 28 -4.51 -4.68 -15.06
C ARG A 28 -5.18 -6.00 -15.44
N THR A 29 -4.85 -7.11 -14.78
CA THR A 29 -5.42 -8.43 -15.07
C THR A 29 -6.79 -8.62 -14.44
N ARG A 30 -7.14 -7.79 -13.46
CA ARG A 30 -8.31 -7.92 -12.58
C ARG A 30 -8.41 -9.27 -11.86
N ASN A 31 -7.33 -10.04 -11.84
CA ASN A 31 -7.27 -11.31 -11.14
C ASN A 31 -6.97 -11.05 -9.67
N THR A 32 -8.02 -11.20 -8.84
CA THR A 32 -7.96 -11.07 -7.39
C THR A 32 -8.16 -12.40 -6.67
N GLU A 33 -8.01 -13.52 -7.38
CA GLU A 33 -8.09 -14.85 -6.80
C GLU A 33 -6.97 -15.05 -5.77
N GLY A 34 -7.30 -15.68 -4.64
CA GLY A 34 -6.35 -15.88 -3.54
C GLY A 34 -6.05 -14.64 -2.69
N ILE A 35 -6.48 -13.43 -3.08
CA ILE A 35 -6.28 -12.23 -2.26
C ILE A 35 -7.17 -12.27 -1.02
N SER A 36 -6.55 -12.21 0.16
CA SER A 36 -7.26 -12.08 1.44
C SER A 36 -7.72 -10.65 1.67
N VAL A 37 -9.04 -10.44 1.71
CA VAL A 37 -9.66 -9.14 2.02
C VAL A 37 -9.32 -8.68 3.44
N VAL A 38 -9.32 -9.58 4.42
CA VAL A 38 -9.02 -9.25 5.81
C VAL A 38 -7.59 -8.73 5.93
N MET A 39 -6.63 -9.38 5.25
CA MET A 39 -5.25 -8.92 5.24
C MET A 39 -5.13 -7.50 4.66
N TYR A 40 -5.78 -7.21 3.54
CA TYR A 40 -5.75 -5.87 2.95
C TYR A 40 -6.42 -4.80 3.82
N ILE A 41 -7.51 -5.12 4.52
CA ILE A 41 -8.14 -4.19 5.47
C ILE A 41 -7.20 -3.87 6.63
N MET A 42 -6.58 -4.89 7.23
CA MET A 42 -5.61 -4.69 8.31
C MET A 42 -4.39 -3.89 7.81
N PHE A 43 -3.90 -4.21 6.62
CA PHE A 43 -2.78 -3.53 5.99
C PHE A 43 -3.08 -2.04 5.75
N LEU A 44 -4.21 -1.71 5.12
CA LEU A 44 -4.60 -0.32 4.86
C LEU A 44 -4.85 0.47 6.15
N THR A 45 -5.41 -0.18 7.18
CA THR A 45 -5.57 0.44 8.51
C THR A 45 -4.21 0.81 9.09
N GLY A 46 -3.23 -0.11 9.01
CA GLY A 46 -1.84 0.16 9.41
C GLY A 46 -1.19 1.28 8.60
N VAL A 47 -1.37 1.29 7.27
CA VAL A 47 -0.85 2.35 6.39
C VAL A 47 -1.41 3.72 6.76
N ILE A 48 -2.72 3.82 7.03
CA ILE A 48 -3.35 5.07 7.49
C ILE A 48 -2.79 5.51 8.84
N ALA A 49 -2.59 4.57 9.77
CA ALA A 49 -1.94 4.86 11.06
C ALA A 49 -0.50 5.36 10.88
N TRP A 50 0.26 4.79 9.94
CA TRP A 50 1.61 5.26 9.60
C TRP A 50 1.62 6.65 8.96
N ILE A 51 0.63 6.98 8.13
CA ILE A 51 0.46 8.34 7.59
C ILE A 51 0.24 9.33 8.75
N ALA A 52 -0.67 9.01 9.67
CA ALA A 52 -0.91 9.84 10.85
C ALA A 52 0.36 10.00 11.71
N TYR A 53 1.08 8.90 11.95
CA TYR A 53 2.35 8.92 12.65
C TYR A 53 3.40 9.80 11.94
N GLY A 54 3.54 9.68 10.62
CA GLY A 54 4.47 10.48 9.82
C GLY A 54 4.19 11.98 9.93
N ILE A 55 2.92 12.38 9.92
CA ILE A 55 2.51 13.78 10.15
C ILE A 55 2.92 14.23 11.56
N LEU A 56 2.57 13.46 12.59
CA LEU A 56 2.87 13.79 13.99
C LEU A 56 4.38 13.88 14.27
N ARG A 57 5.19 13.14 13.53
CA ARG A 57 6.66 13.13 13.64
C ARG A 57 7.36 14.09 12.68
N SER A 58 6.61 14.76 11.79
CA SER A 58 7.18 15.53 10.66
C SER A 58 8.20 14.71 9.84
N ASP A 59 7.95 13.40 9.71
CA ASP A 59 8.80 12.47 8.97
C ASP A 59 8.27 12.33 7.53
N PHE A 60 8.90 13.08 6.62
CA PHE A 60 8.54 13.09 5.20
C PHE A 60 8.75 11.73 4.52
N ALA A 61 9.76 10.94 4.93
CA ALA A 61 10.04 9.66 4.30
C ALA A 61 8.93 8.65 4.64
N VAL A 62 8.54 8.57 5.91
CA VAL A 62 7.44 7.70 6.36
C VAL A 62 6.10 8.14 5.74
N LEU A 63 5.84 9.45 5.75
CA LEU A 63 4.61 10.01 5.21
C LEU A 63 4.45 9.70 3.71
N THR A 64 5.46 10.02 2.90
CA THR A 64 5.39 9.84 1.44
C THR A 64 5.33 8.37 1.03
N ALA A 65 6.12 7.49 1.67
CA ALA A 65 6.09 6.06 1.40
C ALA A 65 4.70 5.45 1.66
N ASN A 66 4.05 5.80 2.77
CA ASN A 66 2.75 5.25 3.11
C ASN A 66 1.62 5.87 2.29
N ILE A 67 1.71 7.14 1.89
CA ILE A 67 0.76 7.74 0.93
C ILE A 67 0.79 6.99 -0.40
N VAL A 68 1.97 6.76 -0.98
CA VAL A 68 2.08 6.03 -2.25
C VAL A 68 1.57 4.59 -2.08
N THR A 69 1.92 3.92 -0.97
CA THR A 69 1.43 2.58 -0.65
C THR A 69 -0.09 2.52 -0.57
N LEU A 70 -0.74 3.51 0.06
CA LEU A 70 -2.19 3.62 0.15
C LEU A 70 -2.84 3.65 -1.24
N PHE A 71 -2.31 4.47 -2.15
CA PHE A 71 -2.83 4.59 -3.51
C PHE A 71 -2.56 3.36 -4.40
N LEU A 72 -1.56 2.54 -4.07
CA LEU A 72 -1.33 1.26 -4.75
C LEU A 72 -2.26 0.16 -4.23
N ALA A 73 -2.44 0.06 -2.91
CA ALA A 73 -3.15 -1.05 -2.28
C ALA A 73 -4.67 -0.85 -2.20
N ALA A 74 -5.16 0.39 -2.00
CA ALA A 74 -6.60 0.64 -1.88
C ALA A 74 -7.40 0.24 -3.13
N PRO A 75 -6.95 0.54 -4.38
CA PRO A 75 -7.65 0.09 -5.57
C PRO A 75 -7.71 -1.43 -5.69
N VAL A 76 -6.68 -2.15 -5.23
CA VAL A 76 -6.64 -3.62 -5.22
C VAL A 76 -7.69 -4.18 -4.26
N LEU A 77 -7.84 -3.60 -3.07
CA LEU A 77 -8.90 -4.00 -2.13
C LEU A 77 -10.29 -3.75 -2.73
N VAL A 78 -10.52 -2.56 -3.29
CA VAL A 78 -11.80 -2.21 -3.94
C VAL A 78 -12.13 -3.21 -5.05
N MET A 79 -11.18 -3.49 -5.93
CA MET A 79 -11.36 -4.49 -7.00
C MET A 79 -11.67 -5.89 -6.44
N THR A 80 -10.96 -6.30 -5.39
CA THR A 80 -11.17 -7.60 -4.74
C THR A 80 -12.58 -7.71 -4.14
N LEU A 81 -13.06 -6.66 -3.47
CA LEU A 81 -14.42 -6.60 -2.91
C LEU A 81 -15.49 -6.65 -4.02
N LEU A 82 -15.30 -5.90 -5.11
CA LEU A 82 -16.21 -5.91 -6.25
C LEU A 82 -16.27 -7.29 -6.93
N ASN A 83 -15.12 -7.93 -7.14
CA ASN A 83 -15.04 -9.27 -7.73
C ASN A 83 -15.68 -10.33 -6.84
N ARG A 84 -15.46 -10.28 -5.51
CA ARG A 84 -16.11 -11.20 -4.56
C ARG A 84 -17.62 -11.01 -4.54
N ARG A 85 -18.11 -9.76 -4.55
CA ARG A 85 -19.56 -9.47 -4.60
C ARG A 85 -20.20 -10.09 -5.85
N LYS A 86 -19.57 -9.95 -7.02
CA LYS A 86 -20.06 -10.55 -8.27
C LYS A 86 -20.11 -12.08 -8.27
N LYS A 87 -19.32 -12.75 -7.42
CA LYS A 87 -19.33 -14.22 -7.29
C LYS A 87 -20.48 -14.74 -6.41
N HIS A 88 -21.02 -13.88 -5.54
CA HIS A 88 -22.10 -14.22 -4.60
C HIS A 88 -23.48 -13.72 -5.03
N VAL A 89 -23.57 -12.99 -6.16
CA VAL A 89 -24.82 -12.64 -6.84
C VAL A 89 -25.00 -13.60 -8.00
#